data_AF-A0A950F7Y0-F1
#
_entry.id   AF-A0A950F7Y0-F1
#
_cell.length_a   1.000
_cell.length_b   1.000
_cell.length_c   1.000
_cell.angle_alpha   90.00
_cell.angle_beta   90.00
_cell.angle_gamma   90.00
#
_symmetry.space_group_name_H-M   'P 1'
#
loop_
_entity.id
_entity.type
_entity.pdbx_description
1 polymer ?
#
loop_
_entity_poly.entity_id
_entity_poly.type
_entity_poly.pdbx_seq_one_letter_code
_entity_poly.pdbx_strand_id
1 'polypeptide(L)'
;MSLILVPVWLLLQVQPGNDTEPVHAGNPVYVDAIRSGLHADGATIRFPSPILKDGLDANQQHAALLKLSGSKRALADLLRDSVTAPFLLKVRDQKMTDATVRIVDLWFVVRGDLASLDPVEVASQARGKEVEAGNMRFASRLLTDDELKPRGKSSHRGRDLSRWFVHLEGRLLDRIAVEATNEAVATRTEESIVIAGRTDPAFDSDTTLANQWRTLGQDGQAGSWQPFRGGLSYAKISRLKQPPGSLLVEFHGAFSEPEAWFQGNPILRSKFAPIAQDQIRKLRRELLKNGPNSAPPAPNAR
;
A
#
# COMPACT_ATOMS: atom_id res chain seq x y z
N MET A 1 63.24 5.39 7.12
CA MET A 1 63.04 4.69 5.83
C MET A 1 61.95 3.67 6.02
N SER A 2 60.93 3.73 5.18
CA SER A 2 59.55 3.30 5.45
C SER A 2 59.34 1.81 5.70
N LEU A 3 58.67 1.49 6.82
CA LEU A 3 57.82 0.31 6.95
C LEU A 3 56.51 0.58 6.19
N ILE A 4 56.17 -0.26 5.23
CA ILE A 4 54.82 -0.33 4.65
C ILE A 4 54.16 -1.59 5.17
N LEU A 5 53.31 -1.41 6.18
CA LEU A 5 52.23 -2.34 6.50
C LEU A 5 51.26 -2.36 5.32
N VAL A 6 51.06 -3.53 4.74
CA VAL A 6 49.88 -3.83 3.91
C VAL A 6 48.71 -4.06 4.87
N PRO A 7 47.67 -3.22 4.90
CA PRO A 7 46.41 -3.65 5.47
C PRO A 7 45.69 -4.48 4.41
N VAL A 8 45.52 -5.74 4.77
CA VAL A 8 44.51 -6.66 4.25
C VAL A 8 43.17 -5.93 4.22
N TRP A 9 42.85 -5.37 3.06
CA TRP A 9 41.49 -4.99 2.67
C TRP A 9 40.72 -6.30 2.43
N LEU A 10 40.29 -6.93 3.51
CA LEU A 10 39.27 -7.95 3.41
C LEU A 10 37.97 -7.21 3.05
N LEU A 11 37.57 -7.42 1.81
CA LEU A 11 36.26 -7.14 1.24
C LEU A 11 35.15 -7.71 2.13
N LEU A 12 34.74 -6.96 3.16
CA LEU A 12 33.34 -6.91 3.53
C LEU A 12 32.69 -5.88 2.61
N GLN A 13 32.51 -6.27 1.35
CA GLN A 13 31.32 -5.79 0.68
C GLN A 13 30.16 -6.28 1.53
N VAL A 14 29.61 -5.40 2.36
CA VAL A 14 28.22 -5.48 2.74
C VAL A 14 27.50 -5.41 1.41
N GLN A 15 27.23 -6.58 0.82
CA GLN A 15 26.27 -6.64 -0.26
C GLN A 15 25.04 -5.92 0.29
N PRO A 16 24.46 -4.94 -0.44
CA PRO A 16 23.17 -4.39 -0.06
C PRO A 16 22.30 -5.62 0.20
N GLY A 17 21.96 -5.82 1.48
CA GLY A 17 21.40 -7.08 1.94
C GLY A 17 20.22 -7.40 1.04
N ASN A 18 20.00 -8.68 0.75
CA ASN A 18 18.74 -9.10 0.14
C ASN A 18 17.61 -8.72 1.12
N ASP A 19 17.15 -7.48 1.01
CA ASP A 19 16.16 -6.86 1.88
C ASP A 19 14.74 -7.37 1.59
N THR A 20 14.62 -8.16 0.53
CA THR A 20 13.43 -8.88 0.10
C THR A 20 13.60 -10.36 0.41
N GLU A 21 12.65 -10.94 1.14
CA GLU A 21 12.57 -12.37 1.37
C GLU A 21 12.49 -13.12 0.03
N PRO A 22 13.08 -14.33 -0.10
CA PRO A 22 13.21 -15.01 -1.39
C PRO A 22 11.89 -15.19 -2.16
N VAL A 23 10.80 -15.51 -1.45
CA VAL A 23 9.47 -15.66 -2.08
C VAL A 23 8.94 -14.31 -2.56
N HIS A 24 9.10 -13.26 -1.76
CA HIS A 24 8.63 -11.92 -2.14
C HIS A 24 9.49 -11.26 -3.22
N ALA A 25 10.72 -11.73 -3.45
CA ALA A 25 11.53 -11.31 -4.60
C ALA A 25 10.89 -11.67 -5.96
N GLY A 26 9.94 -12.62 -5.99
CA GLY A 26 9.11 -12.90 -7.17
C GLY A 26 8.07 -11.82 -7.49
N ASN A 27 7.91 -10.81 -6.64
CA ASN A 27 7.03 -9.66 -6.87
C ASN A 27 7.83 -8.50 -7.46
N PRO A 28 7.83 -8.28 -8.80
CA PRO A 28 8.64 -7.25 -9.42
C PRO A 28 8.26 -5.84 -8.96
N VAL A 29 6.96 -5.58 -8.72
CA VAL A 29 6.49 -4.25 -8.26
C VAL A 29 7.01 -3.95 -6.86
N TYR A 30 7.04 -4.95 -5.98
CA TYR A 30 7.60 -4.81 -4.63
C TYR A 30 9.12 -4.61 -4.65
N VAL A 31 9.83 -5.39 -5.46
CA VAL A 31 11.28 -5.24 -5.64
C VAL A 31 11.61 -3.84 -6.15
N ASP A 32 10.88 -3.37 -7.15
CA ASP A 32 11.00 -2.01 -7.67
C ASP A 32 10.73 -0.98 -6.56
N ALA A 33 9.67 -1.14 -5.76
CA ALA A 33 9.34 -0.20 -4.69
C ALA A 33 10.45 0.00 -3.65
N ILE A 34 11.20 -1.05 -3.31
CA ILE A 34 12.32 -0.97 -2.36
C ILE A 34 13.60 -0.51 -3.04
N ARG A 35 13.94 -1.04 -4.22
CA ARG A 35 15.24 -0.83 -4.87
C ARG A 35 15.27 0.37 -5.80
N SER A 36 14.31 0.42 -6.73
CA SER A 36 14.25 1.42 -7.79
C SER A 36 13.53 2.68 -7.29
N GLY A 37 12.41 2.51 -6.57
CA GLY A 37 11.55 3.56 -6.06
C GLY A 37 10.59 4.15 -7.10
N LEU A 38 9.82 5.14 -6.68
CA LEU A 38 9.04 5.99 -7.57
C LEU A 38 9.96 7.06 -8.17
N HIS A 39 10.02 7.13 -9.50
CA HIS A 39 10.76 8.17 -10.21
C HIS A 39 9.82 9.34 -10.54
N ALA A 40 10.19 10.55 -10.11
CA ALA A 40 9.46 11.78 -10.42
C ALA A 40 10.44 12.96 -10.49
N ASP A 41 10.46 13.68 -11.61
CA ASP A 41 11.29 14.88 -11.86
C ASP A 41 12.76 14.73 -11.50
N GLY A 42 13.37 13.60 -11.89
CA GLY A 42 14.77 13.30 -11.61
C GLY A 42 15.07 12.92 -10.15
N ALA A 43 14.06 12.93 -9.28
CA ALA A 43 14.14 12.38 -7.94
C ALA A 43 13.63 10.93 -7.88
N THR A 44 14.15 10.20 -6.90
CA THR A 44 13.81 8.79 -6.68
C THR A 44 13.36 8.60 -5.24
N ILE A 45 12.12 8.14 -5.06
CA ILE A 45 11.55 7.85 -3.74
C ILE A 45 11.59 6.34 -3.49
N ARG A 46 12.55 5.90 -2.68
CA ARG A 46 12.63 4.51 -2.23
C ARG A 46 11.82 4.31 -0.96
N PHE A 47 11.13 3.19 -0.86
CA PHE A 47 10.46 2.80 0.37
C PHE A 47 11.40 2.05 1.30
N PRO A 48 11.21 2.14 2.62
CA PRO A 48 11.96 1.31 3.55
C PRO A 48 11.66 -0.17 3.30
N SER A 49 12.51 -1.06 3.80
CA SER A 49 12.17 -2.48 3.89
C SER A 49 11.16 -2.73 5.02
N PRO A 50 10.36 -3.81 4.96
CA PRO A 50 9.42 -4.13 6.02
C PRO A 50 10.10 -4.28 7.39
N ILE A 51 9.42 -3.82 8.44
CA ILE A 51 9.96 -3.93 9.80
C ILE A 51 9.94 -5.36 10.34
N LEU A 52 9.03 -6.20 9.85
CA LEU A 52 8.92 -7.61 10.22
C LEU A 52 9.28 -8.51 9.03
N LYS A 53 10.53 -8.98 9.00
CA LYS A 53 10.96 -10.02 8.05
C LYS A 53 10.40 -11.39 8.46
N ASP A 54 10.22 -12.27 7.50
CA ASP A 54 9.81 -13.65 7.78
C ASP A 54 10.91 -14.40 8.55
N GLY A 55 10.52 -15.29 9.46
CA GLY A 55 11.43 -16.06 10.32
C GLY A 55 11.83 -15.37 11.62
N LEU A 56 11.36 -14.14 11.88
CA LEU A 56 11.59 -13.50 13.18
C LEU A 56 10.81 -14.21 14.30
N ASP A 57 11.49 -14.45 15.43
CA ASP A 57 10.86 -14.97 16.64
C ASP A 57 10.00 -13.91 17.36
N ALA A 58 9.25 -14.34 18.38
CA ALA A 58 8.37 -13.44 19.14
C ALA A 58 9.11 -12.27 19.81
N ASN A 59 10.33 -12.48 20.31
CA ASN A 59 11.10 -11.44 20.99
C ASN A 59 11.64 -10.42 19.99
N GLN A 60 12.09 -10.89 18.82
CA GLN A 60 12.56 -10.04 17.72
C GLN A 60 11.40 -9.21 17.14
N GLN A 61 10.24 -9.81 16.89
CA GLN A 61 9.04 -9.08 16.46
C GLN A 61 8.65 -8.02 17.50
N HIS A 62 8.62 -8.38 18.79
CA HIS A 62 8.30 -7.44 19.86
C HIS A 62 9.30 -6.28 19.93
N ALA A 63 10.61 -6.55 19.79
CA ALA A 63 11.64 -5.52 19.78
C ALA A 63 11.49 -4.55 18.58
N ALA A 64 11.20 -5.07 17.39
CA ALA A 64 10.96 -4.26 16.21
C ALA A 64 9.73 -3.36 16.38
N LEU A 65 8.62 -3.91 16.89
CA LEU A 65 7.39 -3.16 17.16
C LEU A 65 7.57 -2.12 18.28
N LEU A 66 8.34 -2.44 19.32
CA LEU A 66 8.68 -1.49 20.39
C LEU A 66 9.49 -0.31 19.85
N LYS A 67 10.46 -0.58 18.98
CA LYS A 67 11.24 0.47 18.31
C LYS A 67 10.35 1.35 17.43
N LEU A 68 9.39 0.75 16.71
CA LEU A 68 8.43 1.47 15.88
C LEU A 68 7.50 2.35 16.73
N SER A 69 6.96 1.83 17.83
CA SER A 69 5.99 2.54 18.69
C SER A 69 6.62 3.54 19.65
N GLY A 70 7.91 3.42 19.92
CA GLY A 70 8.70 4.32 20.77
C GLY A 70 8.53 4.12 22.27
N SER A 71 7.55 3.34 22.73
CA SER A 71 7.39 3.02 24.16
C SER A 71 6.56 1.75 24.40
N LYS A 72 6.75 1.12 25.57
CA LYS A 72 5.98 -0.07 25.96
C LYS A 72 4.47 0.20 26.03
N ARG A 73 4.07 1.39 26.50
CA ARG A 73 2.67 1.81 26.56
C ARG A 73 2.07 1.94 25.16
N ALA A 74 2.75 2.64 24.25
CA ALA A 74 2.29 2.80 22.87
C ALA A 74 2.21 1.45 22.13
N LEU A 75 3.15 0.54 22.39
CA LEU A 75 3.08 -0.83 21.87
C LEU A 75 1.85 -1.57 22.38
N ALA A 76 1.61 -1.55 23.70
CA ALA A 76 0.44 -2.20 24.29
C ALA A 76 -0.87 -1.66 23.73
N ASP A 77 -0.96 -0.34 23.53
CA ASP A 77 -2.11 0.30 22.90
C ASP A 77 -2.28 -0.15 21.44
N LEU A 78 -1.21 -0.18 20.64
CA LEU A 78 -1.22 -0.64 19.25
C LEU A 78 -1.69 -2.09 19.11
N LEU A 79 -1.27 -2.98 20.01
CA LEU A 79 -1.60 -4.40 20.02
C LEU A 79 -2.98 -4.71 20.62
N ARG A 80 -3.66 -3.70 21.18
CA ARG A 80 -4.96 -3.88 21.83
C ARG A 80 -5.98 -4.47 20.85
N ASP A 81 -6.70 -5.48 21.29
CA ASP A 81 -7.81 -6.04 20.52
C ASP A 81 -9.00 -5.06 20.55
N SER A 82 -9.02 -4.13 19.60
CA SER A 82 -10.03 -3.08 19.54
C SER A 82 -10.13 -2.49 18.15
N VAL A 83 -11.36 -2.25 17.69
CA VAL A 83 -11.61 -1.51 16.44
C VAL A 83 -11.01 -0.11 16.48
N THR A 84 -10.91 0.49 17.67
CA THR A 84 -10.34 1.83 17.90
C THR A 84 -8.90 1.81 18.41
N ALA A 85 -8.19 0.68 18.36
CA ALA A 85 -6.75 0.67 18.64
C ALA A 85 -6.03 1.72 17.75
N PRO A 86 -5.00 2.40 18.25
CA PRO A 86 -4.27 3.38 17.45
C PRO A 86 -3.61 2.74 16.22
N PHE A 87 -3.19 3.60 15.31
CA PHE A 87 -2.32 3.30 14.18
C PHE A 87 -1.19 4.33 14.16
N LEU A 88 -0.07 4.00 13.53
CA LEU A 88 1.01 4.95 13.30
C LEU A 88 0.94 5.41 11.85
N LEU A 89 0.88 6.72 11.64
CA LEU A 89 0.88 7.33 10.32
C LEU A 89 1.98 8.38 10.25
N LYS A 90 2.84 8.26 9.25
CA LYS A 90 3.82 9.28 8.88
C LYS A 90 3.51 9.75 7.48
N VAL A 91 3.38 11.07 7.32
CA VAL A 91 3.19 11.68 6.00
C VAL A 91 4.29 12.70 5.77
N ARG A 92 4.99 12.55 4.66
CA ARG A 92 6.11 13.38 4.24
C ARG A 92 5.84 13.88 2.83
N ASP A 93 6.38 15.05 2.53
CA ASP A 93 6.26 15.66 1.22
C ASP A 93 7.65 15.79 0.61
N GLN A 94 7.75 15.54 -0.69
CA GLN A 94 8.90 15.91 -1.49
C GLN A 94 8.45 16.83 -2.61
N LYS A 95 8.90 18.09 -2.56
CA LYS A 95 8.58 19.10 -3.56
C LYS A 95 9.34 18.81 -4.85
N MET A 96 8.63 18.90 -5.97
CA MET A 96 9.15 18.80 -7.33
C MET A 96 8.85 20.11 -8.08
N THR A 97 9.16 20.17 -9.37
CA THR A 97 9.02 21.39 -10.16
C THR A 97 7.55 21.75 -10.40
N ASP A 98 6.72 20.76 -10.75
CA ASP A 98 5.29 20.95 -11.08
C ASP A 98 4.35 20.07 -10.22
N ALA A 99 4.89 19.45 -9.18
CA ALA A 99 4.19 18.50 -8.34
C ALA A 99 4.75 18.46 -6.91
N THR A 100 3.98 17.86 -6.01
CA THR A 100 4.46 17.40 -4.71
C THR A 100 4.29 15.90 -4.63
N VAL A 101 5.36 15.14 -4.44
CA VAL A 101 5.21 13.71 -4.13
C VAL A 101 4.81 13.56 -2.67
N ARG A 102 3.61 13.02 -2.45
CA ARG A 102 3.10 12.68 -1.12
C ARG A 102 3.57 11.28 -0.76
N ILE A 103 4.25 11.14 0.37
CA ILE A 103 4.79 9.87 0.86
C ILE A 103 4.06 9.52 2.16
N VAL A 104 3.50 8.32 2.22
CA VAL A 104 2.68 7.83 3.32
C VAL A 104 3.27 6.52 3.83
N ASP A 105 3.58 6.48 5.12
CA ASP A 105 3.95 5.26 5.84
C ASP A 105 2.91 4.99 6.94
N LEU A 106 2.32 3.80 6.95
CA LEU A 106 1.19 3.45 7.82
C LEU A 106 1.39 2.07 8.46
N TRP A 107 1.18 1.98 9.77
CA TRP A 107 1.22 0.71 10.51
C TRP A 107 0.02 0.57 11.44
N PHE A 108 -0.64 -0.57 11.40
CA PHE A 108 -1.72 -0.90 12.31
C PHE A 108 -1.86 -2.41 12.48
N VAL A 109 -2.49 -2.83 13.57
CA VAL A 109 -2.78 -4.25 13.83
C VAL A 109 -4.26 -4.56 13.61
N VAL A 110 -4.52 -5.71 13.02
CA VAL A 110 -5.85 -6.31 12.88
C VAL A 110 -5.87 -7.73 13.45
N ARG A 111 -7.06 -8.27 13.71
CA ARG A 111 -7.27 -9.68 14.05
C ARG A 111 -7.80 -10.41 12.83
N GLY A 112 -7.25 -11.58 12.54
CA GLY A 112 -7.66 -12.37 11.39
C GLY A 112 -6.72 -13.53 11.12
N ASP A 113 -7.12 -14.37 10.16
CA ASP A 113 -6.27 -15.44 9.65
C ASP A 113 -5.65 -15.02 8.32
N LEU A 114 -4.32 -15.00 8.27
CA LEU A 114 -3.58 -14.70 7.04
C LEU A 114 -3.92 -15.69 5.91
N ALA A 115 -4.18 -16.97 6.26
CA ALA A 115 -4.45 -18.00 5.27
C ALA A 115 -5.78 -17.79 4.53
N SER A 116 -6.77 -17.14 5.15
CA SER A 116 -8.08 -16.88 4.54
C SER A 116 -8.13 -15.59 3.71
N LEU A 117 -7.14 -14.70 3.83
CA LEU A 117 -7.11 -13.46 3.05
C LEU A 117 -6.80 -13.76 1.59
N ASP A 118 -7.66 -13.38 0.63
CA ASP A 118 -7.33 -13.39 -0.81
C ASP A 118 -7.29 -11.94 -1.33
N PRO A 119 -6.10 -11.40 -1.66
CA PRO A 119 -5.98 -10.02 -2.16
C PRO A 119 -6.78 -9.73 -3.43
N VAL A 120 -6.92 -10.71 -4.33
CA VAL A 120 -7.67 -10.54 -5.59
C VAL A 120 -9.16 -10.51 -5.31
N GLU A 121 -9.63 -11.35 -4.39
CA GLU A 121 -11.03 -11.34 -3.95
C GLU A 121 -11.39 -10.02 -3.25
N VAL A 122 -10.53 -9.54 -2.36
CA VAL A 122 -10.71 -8.23 -1.71
C VAL A 122 -10.77 -7.09 -2.74
N ALA A 123 -9.89 -7.11 -3.74
CA ALA A 123 -9.94 -6.15 -4.84
C ALA A 123 -11.23 -6.28 -5.68
N SER A 124 -11.71 -7.51 -5.89
CA SER A 124 -12.94 -7.78 -6.66
C SER A 124 -14.19 -7.29 -5.95
N GLN A 125 -14.23 -7.31 -4.61
CA GLN A 125 -15.37 -6.85 -3.82
C GLN A 125 -15.60 -5.34 -3.90
N ALA A 126 -14.58 -4.58 -4.30
CA ALA A 126 -14.68 -3.14 -4.57
C ALA A 126 -15.24 -2.83 -5.97
N ARG A 127 -15.42 -3.85 -6.83
CA ARG A 127 -15.90 -3.66 -8.20
C ARG A 127 -17.29 -3.03 -8.23
N GLY A 128 -17.39 -1.86 -8.86
CA GLY A 128 -18.65 -1.14 -9.05
C GLY A 128 -19.27 -0.57 -7.77
N LYS A 129 -18.54 -0.61 -6.64
CA LYS A 129 -18.94 0.07 -5.41
C LYS A 129 -18.16 1.35 -5.29
N GLU A 130 -18.87 2.46 -5.28
CA GLU A 130 -18.28 3.75 -4.97
C GLU A 130 -17.89 3.77 -3.48
N VAL A 131 -16.62 4.06 -3.22
CA VAL A 131 -16.11 4.25 -1.87
C VAL A 131 -15.95 5.74 -1.62
N GLU A 132 -16.69 6.26 -0.67
CA GLU A 132 -16.55 7.64 -0.21
C GLU A 132 -15.71 7.71 1.07
N ALA A 133 -14.68 8.55 1.06
CA ALA A 133 -13.82 8.80 2.21
C ALA A 133 -13.30 10.24 2.20
N GLY A 134 -13.60 11.01 3.24
CA GLY A 134 -13.05 12.36 3.41
C GLY A 134 -13.44 13.36 2.30
N ASN A 135 -14.65 13.24 1.75
CA ASN A 135 -15.16 13.95 0.57
C ASN A 135 -14.42 13.61 -0.73
N MET A 136 -13.84 12.42 -0.79
CA MET A 136 -13.32 11.84 -2.02
C MET A 136 -14.11 10.59 -2.34
N ARG A 137 -14.32 10.34 -3.63
CA ARG A 137 -15.09 9.20 -4.14
C ARG A 137 -14.22 8.43 -5.10
N PHE A 138 -14.22 7.11 -4.96
CA PHE A 138 -13.45 6.22 -5.83
C PHE A 138 -14.31 5.06 -6.27
N ALA A 139 -14.34 4.83 -7.57
CA ALA A 139 -14.80 3.58 -8.16
C ALA A 139 -13.57 2.80 -8.66
N SER A 140 -13.63 1.49 -8.51
CA SER A 140 -12.58 0.61 -9.03
C SER A 140 -13.21 -0.55 -9.77
N ARG A 141 -12.48 -1.07 -10.76
CA ARG A 141 -12.83 -2.32 -11.42
C ARG A 141 -11.58 -3.07 -11.84
N LEU A 142 -11.66 -4.40 -11.79
CA LEU A 142 -10.66 -5.25 -12.41
C LEU A 142 -10.78 -5.17 -13.93
N LEU A 143 -9.63 -5.11 -14.61
CA LEU A 143 -9.55 -5.22 -16.06
C LEU A 143 -9.62 -6.68 -16.51
N THR A 144 -10.29 -6.92 -17.63
CA THR A 144 -10.34 -8.24 -18.27
C THR A 144 -9.09 -8.49 -19.13
N ASP A 145 -8.81 -9.75 -19.46
CA ASP A 145 -7.68 -10.07 -20.34
C ASP A 145 -7.83 -9.44 -21.75
N ASP A 146 -9.06 -9.25 -22.24
CA ASP A 146 -9.31 -8.56 -23.51
C ASP A 146 -8.91 -7.08 -23.46
N GLU A 147 -9.11 -6.41 -22.32
CA GLU A 147 -8.68 -5.02 -22.10
C GLU A 147 -7.15 -4.90 -21.95
N LEU A 148 -6.50 -5.97 -21.50
CA LEU A 148 -5.05 -6.02 -21.25
C LEU A 148 -4.24 -6.44 -22.48
N LYS A 149 -4.81 -7.29 -23.34
CA LYS A 149 -4.15 -7.86 -24.52
C LYS A 149 -3.54 -6.83 -25.48
N PRO A 150 -4.19 -5.68 -25.80
CA PRO A 150 -3.60 -4.65 -26.67
C PRO A 150 -2.25 -4.10 -26.16
N ARG A 151 -1.95 -4.29 -24.87
CA ARG A 151 -0.72 -3.83 -24.21
C ARG A 151 0.27 -4.95 -23.91
N GLY A 152 0.01 -6.16 -24.38
CA GLY A 152 0.81 -7.34 -24.02
C GLY A 152 0.79 -7.64 -22.53
N LYS A 153 -0.27 -7.26 -21.82
CA LYS A 153 -0.47 -7.52 -20.39
C LYS A 153 -1.45 -8.67 -20.21
N SER A 154 -1.38 -9.35 -19.07
CA SER A 154 -2.32 -10.39 -18.67
C SER A 154 -2.41 -10.47 -17.16
N SER A 155 -3.59 -10.84 -16.66
CA SER A 155 -3.75 -11.18 -15.25
C SER A 155 -3.30 -12.62 -14.99
N HIS A 156 -2.88 -12.89 -13.77
CA HIS A 156 -2.52 -14.22 -13.29
C HIS A 156 -3.06 -14.41 -11.88
N ARG A 157 -3.90 -15.42 -11.66
CA ARG A 157 -4.40 -15.75 -10.31
C ARG A 157 -3.76 -17.04 -9.84
N GLY A 158 -2.91 -16.94 -8.83
CA GLY A 158 -2.24 -18.05 -8.18
C GLY A 158 -2.20 -17.86 -6.67
N ARG A 159 -2.00 -18.96 -5.93
CA ARG A 159 -1.97 -18.94 -4.46
C ARG A 159 -0.78 -18.15 -3.92
N ASP A 160 0.39 -18.39 -4.50
CA ASP A 160 1.67 -17.86 -4.00
C ASP A 160 2.12 -16.62 -4.75
N LEU A 161 1.64 -16.44 -5.98
CA LEU A 161 1.82 -15.26 -6.83
C LEU A 161 0.49 -14.96 -7.52
N SER A 162 0.02 -13.72 -7.38
CA SER A 162 -1.11 -13.20 -8.15
C SER A 162 -0.73 -11.86 -8.76
N ARG A 163 -1.20 -11.59 -9.98
CA ARG A 163 -1.04 -10.35 -10.71
C ARG A 163 -2.39 -9.95 -11.30
N TRP A 164 -2.82 -8.71 -11.10
CA TRP A 164 -4.06 -8.20 -11.64
C TRP A 164 -3.94 -6.71 -11.93
N PHE A 165 -4.90 -6.19 -12.68
CA PHE A 165 -4.95 -4.79 -13.05
C PHE A 165 -6.26 -4.17 -12.61
N VAL A 166 -6.18 -2.97 -12.06
CA VAL A 166 -7.32 -2.22 -11.55
C VAL A 166 -7.37 -0.87 -12.24
N HIS A 167 -8.49 -0.57 -12.88
CA HIS A 167 -8.78 0.80 -13.29
C HIS A 167 -9.53 1.51 -12.17
N LEU A 168 -9.02 2.68 -11.80
CA LEU A 168 -9.58 3.55 -10.78
C LEU A 168 -10.13 4.82 -11.43
N GLU A 169 -11.35 5.17 -11.06
CA GLU A 169 -11.95 6.47 -11.35
C GLU A 169 -12.19 7.17 -10.02
N GLY A 170 -11.67 8.38 -9.87
CA GLY A 170 -11.66 9.11 -8.62
C GLY A 170 -12.15 10.53 -8.77
N ARG A 171 -12.87 11.01 -7.76
CA ARG A 171 -13.18 12.42 -7.57
C ARG A 171 -12.60 12.88 -6.24
N LEU A 172 -11.64 13.80 -6.28
CA LEU A 172 -10.96 14.32 -5.09
C LEU A 172 -11.57 15.66 -4.70
N LEU A 173 -12.21 15.69 -3.52
CA LEU A 173 -12.76 16.90 -2.90
C LEU A 173 -13.70 17.67 -3.83
N ASP A 174 -14.40 16.94 -4.70
CA ASP A 174 -15.26 17.46 -5.78
C ASP A 174 -14.59 18.40 -6.80
N ARG A 175 -13.26 18.56 -6.72
CA ARG A 175 -12.49 19.53 -7.49
C ARG A 175 -11.60 18.91 -8.56
N ILE A 176 -11.25 17.63 -8.42
CA ILE A 176 -10.35 16.94 -9.35
C ILE A 176 -11.00 15.62 -9.75
N ALA A 177 -11.07 15.34 -11.04
CA ALA A 177 -11.28 14.00 -11.55
C ALA A 177 -9.92 13.38 -11.85
N VAL A 178 -9.72 12.12 -11.46
CA VAL A 178 -8.50 11.36 -11.71
C VAL A 178 -8.87 9.96 -12.16
N GLU A 179 -8.16 9.47 -13.17
CA GLU A 179 -8.25 8.12 -13.71
C GLU A 179 -6.85 7.52 -13.70
N ALA A 180 -6.75 6.26 -13.25
CA ALA A 180 -5.46 5.58 -13.19
C ALA A 180 -5.64 4.07 -13.31
N THR A 181 -4.84 3.46 -14.17
CA THR A 181 -4.74 2.00 -14.27
C THR A 181 -3.52 1.52 -13.51
N ASN A 182 -3.74 0.72 -12.47
CA ASN A 182 -2.69 0.17 -11.64
C ASN A 182 -2.46 -1.31 -11.94
N GLU A 183 -1.20 -1.69 -12.05
CA GLU A 183 -0.75 -3.08 -11.92
C GLU A 183 -0.59 -3.39 -10.44
N ALA A 184 -1.17 -4.49 -9.97
CA ALA A 184 -0.98 -5.02 -8.64
C ALA A 184 -0.44 -6.45 -8.69
N VAL A 185 0.51 -6.74 -7.80
CA VAL A 185 1.10 -8.07 -7.64
C VAL A 185 1.10 -8.43 -6.16
N ALA A 186 0.66 -9.64 -5.84
CA ALA A 186 0.75 -10.22 -4.50
C ALA A 186 1.64 -11.46 -4.48
N THR A 187 2.45 -11.59 -3.44
CA THR A 187 3.18 -12.82 -3.11
C THR A 187 2.90 -13.24 -1.67
N ARG A 188 2.95 -14.54 -1.40
CA ARG A 188 2.58 -15.11 -0.09
C ARG A 188 3.61 -16.11 0.42
N THR A 189 3.82 -16.08 1.74
CA THR A 189 4.40 -17.16 2.54
C THR A 189 3.42 -17.61 3.62
N GLU A 190 3.81 -18.55 4.48
CA GLU A 190 3.01 -18.90 5.66
C GLU A 190 2.97 -17.78 6.72
N GLU A 191 3.98 -16.91 6.73
CA GLU A 191 4.14 -15.85 7.72
C GLU A 191 3.65 -14.50 7.25
N SER A 192 3.63 -14.24 5.94
CA SER A 192 3.21 -12.94 5.44
C SER A 192 2.65 -12.95 4.02
N ILE A 193 1.97 -11.86 3.67
CA ILE A 193 1.55 -11.53 2.31
C ILE A 193 2.13 -10.15 1.98
N VAL A 194 2.73 -10.00 0.81
CA VAL A 194 3.11 -8.71 0.25
C VAL A 194 2.21 -8.41 -0.93
N ILE A 195 1.58 -7.24 -0.94
CA ILE A 195 0.80 -6.71 -2.05
C ILE A 195 1.48 -5.42 -2.50
N ALA A 196 1.90 -5.33 -3.74
CA ALA A 196 2.51 -4.12 -4.29
C ALA A 196 1.71 -3.63 -5.50
N GLY A 197 1.60 -2.32 -5.64
CA GLY A 197 0.81 -1.69 -6.69
C GLY A 197 1.54 -0.49 -7.29
N ARG A 198 1.45 -0.34 -8.60
CA ARG A 198 1.98 0.82 -9.32
C ARG A 198 1.01 1.26 -10.41
N THR A 199 0.97 2.56 -10.68
CA THR A 199 0.33 3.06 -11.90
C THR A 199 1.15 2.58 -13.09
N ASP A 200 0.52 1.86 -14.03
CA ASP A 200 1.23 1.21 -15.13
C ASP A 200 1.39 2.19 -16.30
N PRO A 201 2.63 2.58 -16.67
CA PRO A 201 2.89 3.55 -17.74
C PRO A 201 2.37 3.11 -19.12
N ALA A 202 2.09 1.81 -19.32
CA ALA A 202 1.47 1.32 -20.55
C ALA A 202 0.07 1.90 -20.81
N PHE A 203 -0.50 2.60 -19.83
CA PHE A 203 -1.81 3.24 -19.91
C PHE A 203 -1.75 4.77 -19.98
N ASP A 204 -0.58 5.40 -20.17
CA ASP A 204 -0.47 6.87 -20.20
C ASP A 204 -1.13 7.52 -21.43
N SER A 205 -1.29 6.77 -22.52
CA SER A 205 -1.80 7.28 -23.80
C SER A 205 -3.08 6.59 -24.29
N ASP A 206 -3.74 5.77 -23.46
CA ASP A 206 -5.08 5.24 -23.80
C ASP A 206 -6.11 6.37 -23.69
N THR A 207 -7.13 6.41 -24.53
CA THR A 207 -8.24 7.36 -24.34
C THR A 207 -9.31 6.85 -23.38
N THR A 208 -9.43 5.54 -23.14
CA THR A 208 -10.50 4.95 -22.29
C THR A 208 -10.00 4.47 -20.93
N LEU A 209 -8.70 4.21 -20.79
CA LEU A 209 -8.07 3.73 -19.56
C LEU A 209 -6.87 4.60 -19.16
N ALA A 210 -6.84 5.85 -19.63
CA ALA A 210 -5.70 6.73 -19.48
C ALA A 210 -5.34 6.96 -18.02
N ASN A 211 -4.04 7.06 -17.74
CA ASN A 211 -3.56 7.69 -16.52
C ASN A 211 -3.68 9.21 -16.68
N GLN A 212 -4.78 9.79 -16.21
CA GLN A 212 -5.10 11.20 -16.46
C GLN A 212 -5.84 11.86 -15.31
N TRP A 213 -5.83 13.18 -15.29
CA TRP A 213 -6.60 13.97 -14.34
C TRP A 213 -7.08 15.27 -14.99
N ARG A 214 -8.11 15.89 -14.42
CA ARG A 214 -8.56 17.25 -14.79
C ARG A 214 -9.18 17.96 -13.60
N THR A 215 -9.19 19.28 -13.67
CA THR A 215 -9.98 20.09 -12.73
C THR A 215 -11.48 19.99 -13.05
N LEU A 216 -12.28 20.05 -12.00
CA LEU A 216 -13.72 20.17 -12.04
C LEU A 216 -14.05 21.60 -11.61
N GLY A 217 -14.52 22.43 -12.55
CA GLY A 217 -14.92 23.80 -12.26
C GLY A 217 -16.11 23.88 -11.32
N GLN A 218 -16.16 24.92 -10.49
CA GLN A 218 -17.30 25.18 -9.60
C GLN A 218 -18.55 25.63 -10.38
N ASP A 219 -18.35 26.15 -11.59
CA ASP A 219 -19.35 26.58 -12.57
C ASP A 219 -19.77 25.45 -13.53
N GLY A 220 -19.27 24.23 -13.33
CA GLY A 220 -19.54 23.07 -14.19
C GLY A 220 -18.63 22.96 -15.41
N GLN A 221 -17.69 23.90 -15.63
CA GLN A 221 -16.70 23.76 -16.71
C GLN A 221 -15.50 22.94 -16.25
N ALA A 222 -15.37 21.72 -16.75
CA ALA A 222 -14.20 20.88 -16.51
C ALA A 222 -13.00 21.35 -17.35
N GLY A 223 -11.80 21.29 -16.78
CA GLY A 223 -10.56 21.52 -17.51
C GLY A 223 -10.26 20.41 -18.54
N SER A 224 -9.23 20.62 -19.35
CA SER A 224 -8.70 19.56 -20.22
C SER A 224 -8.07 18.45 -19.40
N TRP A 225 -8.13 17.21 -19.92
CA TRP A 225 -7.39 16.10 -19.36
C TRP A 225 -5.89 16.33 -19.48
N GLN A 226 -5.18 16.02 -18.40
CA GLN A 226 -3.74 16.15 -18.22
C GLN A 226 -3.18 14.78 -17.82
N PRO A 227 -1.95 14.42 -18.23
CA PRO A 227 -1.33 13.17 -17.80
C PRO A 227 -1.19 13.10 -16.28
N PHE A 228 -1.47 11.92 -15.72
CA PHE A 228 -1.27 11.62 -14.31
C PHE A 228 -0.05 10.70 -14.14
N ARG A 229 1.00 11.19 -13.48
CA ARG A 229 2.25 10.42 -13.24
C ARG A 229 2.05 9.21 -12.32
N GLY A 230 0.93 9.13 -11.61
CA GLY A 230 0.60 7.96 -10.81
C GLY A 230 1.33 7.88 -9.47
N GLY A 231 1.47 6.65 -9.00
CA GLY A 231 2.14 6.32 -7.76
C GLY A 231 2.65 4.89 -7.68
N LEU A 232 3.29 4.59 -6.57
CA LEU A 232 3.86 3.29 -6.21
C LEU A 232 3.53 3.01 -4.75
N SER A 233 3.23 1.76 -4.42
CA SER A 233 2.98 1.34 -3.05
C SER A 233 3.30 -0.13 -2.83
N TYR A 234 3.53 -0.49 -1.58
CA TYR A 234 3.36 -1.86 -1.13
C TYR A 234 2.75 -1.90 0.27
N ALA A 235 2.06 -3.00 0.57
CA ALA A 235 1.66 -3.41 1.89
C ALA A 235 2.27 -4.78 2.21
N LYS A 236 2.82 -4.93 3.41
CA LYS A 236 3.15 -6.24 3.99
C LYS A 236 2.20 -6.53 5.15
N ILE A 237 1.60 -7.72 5.13
CA ILE A 237 0.71 -8.22 6.17
C ILE A 237 1.42 -9.39 6.83
N SER A 238 1.94 -9.20 8.05
CA SER A 238 2.75 -10.18 8.75
C SER A 238 2.02 -10.78 9.96
N ARG A 239 2.09 -12.10 10.11
CA ARG A 239 1.59 -12.80 11.29
C ARG A 239 2.43 -12.44 12.52
N LEU A 240 1.76 -11.93 13.55
CA LEU A 240 2.40 -11.73 14.84
C LEU A 240 2.40 -13.04 15.62
N LYS A 241 3.55 -13.42 16.18
CA LYS A 241 3.66 -14.56 17.09
C LYS A 241 2.96 -14.25 18.42
N GLN A 242 2.94 -12.98 18.84
CA GLN A 242 2.25 -12.50 20.03
C GLN A 242 1.64 -11.10 19.83
N PRO A 243 0.36 -10.89 20.19
CA PRO A 243 -0.62 -11.92 20.58
C PRO A 243 -1.05 -12.77 19.36
N PRO A 244 -1.34 -14.08 19.55
CA PRO A 244 -1.80 -14.95 18.47
C PRO A 244 -3.05 -14.42 17.75
N GLY A 245 -3.20 -14.78 16.47
CA GLY A 245 -4.33 -14.32 15.63
C GLY A 245 -4.28 -12.84 15.26
N SER A 246 -3.15 -12.17 15.49
CA SER A 246 -2.93 -10.78 15.07
C SER A 246 -2.08 -10.70 13.83
N LEU A 247 -2.41 -9.75 12.96
CA LEU A 247 -1.64 -9.42 11.79
C LEU A 247 -1.19 -7.95 11.90
N LEU A 248 0.09 -7.69 11.72
CA LEU A 248 0.58 -6.34 11.46
C LEU A 248 0.36 -6.04 9.99
N VAL A 249 -0.31 -4.94 9.71
CA VAL A 249 -0.36 -4.33 8.37
C VAL A 249 0.61 -3.16 8.35
N GLU A 250 1.61 -3.25 7.49
CA GLU A 250 2.59 -2.22 7.18
C GLU A 250 2.37 -1.77 5.74
N PHE A 251 2.16 -0.48 5.50
CA PHE A 251 1.92 0.09 4.18
C PHE A 251 2.87 1.27 3.93
N HIS A 252 3.45 1.29 2.73
CA HIS A 252 4.24 2.38 2.20
C HIS A 252 3.70 2.76 0.84
N GLY A 253 3.49 4.05 0.61
CA GLY A 253 3.01 4.55 -0.67
C GLY A 253 3.54 5.93 -0.98
N ALA A 254 3.72 6.21 -2.26
CA ALA A 254 3.96 7.54 -2.75
C ALA A 254 3.18 7.78 -4.05
N PHE A 255 2.70 9.00 -4.24
CA PHE A 255 2.10 9.42 -5.50
C PHE A 255 2.42 10.88 -5.79
N SER A 256 2.42 11.21 -7.07
CA SER A 256 2.62 12.59 -7.54
C SER A 256 1.31 13.36 -7.44
N GLU A 257 1.27 14.41 -6.60
CA GLU A 257 0.17 15.38 -6.56
C GLU A 257 0.54 16.59 -7.43
N PRO A 258 -0.04 16.76 -8.63
CA PRO A 258 0.20 17.93 -9.47
C PRO A 258 -0.09 19.22 -8.72
N GLU A 259 0.79 20.22 -8.86
CA GLU A 259 0.61 21.51 -8.19
C GLU A 259 -0.73 22.16 -8.55
N ALA A 260 -1.16 21.99 -9.79
CA ALA A 260 -2.42 22.50 -10.32
C ALA A 260 -3.68 21.95 -9.63
N TRP A 261 -3.59 20.85 -8.86
CA TRP A 261 -4.76 20.32 -8.13
C TRP A 261 -5.23 21.29 -7.04
N PHE A 262 -4.29 21.80 -6.26
CA PHE A 262 -4.59 22.61 -5.07
C PHE A 262 -3.65 23.82 -4.91
N GLN A 263 -2.97 24.23 -5.98
CA GLN A 263 -2.01 25.35 -5.99
C GLN A 263 -0.93 25.15 -4.91
N GLY A 264 -0.41 23.94 -4.80
CA GLY A 264 0.62 23.56 -3.83
C GLY A 264 0.15 23.42 -2.37
N ASN A 265 -1.12 23.74 -2.05
CA ASN A 265 -1.66 23.62 -0.70
C ASN A 265 -1.76 22.15 -0.25
N PRO A 266 -1.41 21.81 1.00
CA PRO A 266 -1.39 20.44 1.50
C PRO A 266 -2.78 19.88 1.88
N ILE A 267 -3.78 20.08 1.01
CA ILE A 267 -5.17 19.72 1.31
C ILE A 267 -5.32 18.20 1.44
N LEU A 268 -4.85 17.42 0.47
CA LEU A 268 -4.90 15.94 0.55
C LEU A 268 -4.10 15.41 1.74
N ARG A 269 -2.97 16.04 2.07
CA ARG A 269 -2.15 15.65 3.22
C ARG A 269 -2.95 15.65 4.53
N SER A 270 -3.82 16.63 4.72
CA SER A 270 -4.70 16.72 5.90
C SER A 270 -5.77 15.61 5.96
N LYS A 271 -6.07 14.95 4.84
CA LYS A 271 -7.12 13.92 4.73
C LYS A 271 -6.62 12.51 5.05
N PHE A 272 -5.31 12.25 5.01
CA PHE A 272 -4.78 10.90 5.25
C PHE A 272 -5.16 10.36 6.62
N ALA A 273 -4.98 11.14 7.69
CA ALA A 273 -5.26 10.67 9.05
C ALA A 273 -6.74 10.29 9.26
N PRO A 274 -7.74 11.14 8.96
CA PRO A 274 -9.15 10.77 9.14
C PRO A 274 -9.57 9.61 8.22
N ILE A 275 -9.05 9.52 7.01
CA ILE A 275 -9.37 8.42 6.08
C ILE A 275 -8.77 7.11 6.57
N ALA A 276 -7.48 7.09 6.94
CA ALA A 276 -6.85 5.91 7.50
C ALA A 276 -7.62 5.42 8.73
N GLN A 277 -8.00 6.34 9.63
CA GLN A 277 -8.78 6.01 10.81
C GLN A 277 -10.11 5.33 10.47
N ASP A 278 -10.87 5.88 9.52
CA ASP A 278 -12.17 5.33 9.13
C ASP A 278 -12.02 3.96 8.45
N GLN A 279 -11.12 3.85 7.47
CA GLN A 279 -10.90 2.62 6.72
C GLN A 279 -10.35 1.48 7.61
N ILE A 280 -9.40 1.78 8.51
CA ILE A 280 -8.88 0.80 9.48
C ILE A 280 -9.99 0.32 10.42
N ARG A 281 -10.85 1.22 10.91
CA ARG A 281 -11.98 0.85 11.78
C ARG A 281 -13.00 0.00 11.03
N LYS A 282 -13.30 0.33 9.78
CA LYS A 282 -14.19 -0.47 8.93
C LYS A 282 -13.62 -1.88 8.72
N LEU A 283 -12.35 -1.98 8.31
CA LEU A 283 -11.67 -3.26 8.12
C LEU A 283 -11.68 -4.11 9.40
N ARG A 284 -11.32 -3.53 10.56
CA ARG A 284 -11.35 -4.26 11.84
C ARG A 284 -12.74 -4.78 12.20
N ARG A 285 -13.80 -4.00 11.93
CA ARG A 285 -15.19 -4.44 12.15
C ARG A 285 -15.59 -5.58 11.23
N GLU A 286 -15.20 -5.52 9.96
CA GLU A 286 -15.48 -6.57 8.98
C GLU A 286 -14.77 -7.88 9.35
N LEU A 287 -13.50 -7.81 9.74
CA LEU A 287 -12.74 -8.98 10.18
C LEU A 287 -13.29 -9.59 11.48
N LEU A 288 -13.79 -8.77 12.41
CA LEU A 288 -14.45 -9.29 13.62
C LEU A 288 -15.76 -10.02 13.31
N LYS A 289 -16.55 -9.53 12.35
CA LYS A 289 -17.81 -10.17 11.92
C LYS A 289 -17.61 -11.52 11.23
N ASN A 290 -16.48 -11.68 10.56
CA ASN A 290 -16.15 -12.86 9.75
C ASN A 290 -15.13 -13.78 10.46
N GLY A 291 -14.81 -13.50 11.73
CA GLY A 291 -13.82 -14.26 12.49
C GLY A 291 -14.32 -15.66 12.87
N PRO A 292 -13.42 -16.60 13.22
CA PRO A 292 -13.77 -17.98 13.54
C PRO A 292 -14.72 -18.18 14.72
N ASN A 293 -14.90 -17.16 15.59
CA ASN A 293 -15.87 -17.19 16.70
C ASN A 293 -17.28 -16.69 16.32
N SER A 294 -17.53 -16.37 15.05
CA SER A 294 -18.82 -15.87 14.56
C SER A 294 -19.80 -17.00 14.25
N ALA A 295 -19.81 -18.06 15.07
CA ALA A 295 -20.84 -19.09 14.98
C ALA A 295 -22.21 -18.48 15.34
N PRO A 296 -23.28 -18.76 14.58
CA PRO A 296 -24.61 -18.30 14.96
C PRO A 296 -25.00 -18.84 16.34
N PRO A 297 -25.75 -18.08 17.16
CA PRO A 297 -26.23 -18.57 18.45
C PRO A 297 -26.99 -19.87 18.22
N ALA A 298 -26.67 -20.90 19.02
CA ALA A 298 -27.35 -22.18 18.97
C ALA A 298 -28.87 -21.96 19.05
N PRO A 299 -29.68 -22.66 18.25
CA PRO A 299 -31.13 -22.53 18.34
C PRO A 299 -31.55 -22.87 19.76
N ASN A 300 -32.18 -21.90 20.43
CA ASN A 300 -32.74 -22.09 21.77
C ASN A 300 -33.63 -23.34 21.74
N ALA A 301 -33.18 -24.40 22.42
CA ALA A 301 -34.03 -25.54 22.73
C ALA A 301 -35.15 -25.01 23.63
N ARG A 302 -36.38 -25.02 23.10
CA ARG A 302 -37.60 -24.84 23.88
C ARG A 302 -37.99 -26.14 24.53
#